data_AF-A0A7J3SMN4-F1
#
_entry.id   AF-A0A7J3SMN4-F1
#
_cell.length_a   1.000
_cell.length_b   1.000
_cell.length_c   1.000
_cell.angle_alpha   90.00
_cell.angle_beta   90.00
_cell.angle_gamma   90.00
#
_symmetry.space_group_name_H-M   'P 1'
#
loop_
_entity.id
_entity.type
_entity.pdbx_description
1 polymer ?
#
loop_
_entity_poly.entity_id
_entity_poly.type
_entity_poly.pdbx_seq_one_letter_code
_entity_poly.pdbx_strand_id
1 'polypeptide(L)'
;MVRGIYALGILLNMNETALSVLIVPLATVVPESIVGLIFIVKNRDDEGISAIVGEKALYGTFYPGLAMALGAYTLDFASKAALEIALVVSPIESIAIWFGYFGVTAPIGILGYILYLIKVLMI
;
A
#
# COMPACT_ATOMS: atom_id res chain seq x y z
N MET A 1 3.46 -8.38 14.17
CA MET A 1 2.62 -7.39 13.46
C MET A 1 1.19 -7.89 13.27
N VAL A 2 0.95 -8.98 12.51
CA VAL A 2 -0.41 -9.50 12.20
C VAL A 2 -1.29 -9.68 13.46
N ARG A 3 -0.81 -10.40 14.48
CA ARG A 3 -1.55 -10.58 15.75
C ARG A 3 -1.84 -9.26 16.48
N GLY A 4 -1.01 -8.24 16.29
CA GLY A 4 -1.22 -6.92 16.86
C GLY A 4 -2.35 -6.16 16.17
N ILE A 5 -2.40 -6.22 14.84
CA ILE A 5 -3.52 -5.66 14.05
C ILE A 5 -4.83 -6.37 14.40
N TYR A 6 -4.80 -7.69 14.54
CA TYR A 6 -5.93 -8.51 15.01
C TYR A 6 -6.45 -8.04 16.38
N ALA A 7 -5.56 -7.95 17.38
CA ALA A 7 -5.92 -7.50 18.71
C ALA A 7 -6.47 -6.07 18.73
N LEU A 8 -5.91 -5.18 17.89
CA LEU A 8 -6.38 -3.81 17.73
C LEU A 8 -7.78 -3.77 17.08
N GLY A 9 -8.04 -4.62 16.09
CA GLY A 9 -9.35 -4.77 15.46
C GLY A 9 -10.43 -5.18 16.46
N ILE A 10 -10.14 -6.15 17.34
CA ILE A 10 -11.03 -6.53 18.44
C ILE A 10 -11.25 -5.37 19.41
N LEU A 11 -10.17 -4.71 19.84
CA LEU A 11 -10.24 -3.64 20.84
C LEU A 11 -11.07 -2.44 20.36
N LEU A 12 -10.92 -2.08 19.08
CA LEU A 12 -11.58 -0.93 18.47
C LEU A 12 -12.90 -1.28 17.78
N ASN A 13 -13.28 -2.56 17.78
CA ASN A 13 -14.42 -3.09 17.02
C ASN A 13 -14.37 -2.71 15.52
N MET A 14 -13.18 -2.81 14.93
CA MET A 14 -12.89 -2.44 13.54
C MET A 14 -12.50 -3.68 12.72
N ASN A 15 -12.81 -3.64 11.43
CA ASN A 15 -12.42 -4.70 10.51
C ASN A 15 -10.87 -4.80 10.40
N GLU A 16 -10.34 -6.01 10.52
CA GLU A 16 -8.90 -6.28 10.52
C GLU A 16 -8.24 -6.00 9.17
N THR A 17 -8.93 -6.33 8.07
CA THR A 17 -8.48 -5.99 6.72
C THR A 17 -8.41 -4.47 6.57
N ALA A 18 -9.42 -3.76 7.09
CA ALA A 18 -9.46 -2.30 7.04
C ALA A 18 -8.26 -1.67 7.75
N LEU A 19 -7.94 -2.15 8.95
CA LEU A 19 -6.75 -1.73 9.69
C LEU A 19 -5.44 -2.13 8.99
N SER A 20 -5.40 -3.30 8.36
CA SER A 20 -4.22 -3.78 7.64
C SER A 20 -3.86 -2.88 6.46
N VAL A 21 -4.84 -2.43 5.69
CA VAL A 21 -4.64 -1.48 4.57
C VAL A 21 -4.01 -0.17 5.04
N LEU A 22 -4.26 0.25 6.28
CA LEU A 22 -3.72 1.50 6.85
C LEU A 22 -2.34 1.31 7.48
N ILE A 23 -2.19 0.26 8.30
CA ILE A 23 -1.02 0.10 9.17
C ILE A 23 0.14 -0.55 8.40
N VAL A 24 -0.13 -1.51 7.52
CA VAL A 24 0.93 -2.25 6.82
C VAL A 24 1.80 -1.31 5.99
N PRO A 25 1.27 -0.40 5.13
CA PRO A 25 2.13 0.48 4.34
C PRO A 25 3.03 1.39 5.18
N LEU A 26 2.54 1.86 6.33
CA LEU A 26 3.33 2.67 7.26
C LEU A 26 4.44 1.85 7.95
N ALA A 27 4.14 0.59 8.26
CA ALA A 27 5.12 -0.29 8.90
C ALA A 27 6.21 -0.72 7.92
N THR A 28 5.89 -0.89 6.64
CA THR A 28 6.86 -1.35 5.64
C THR A 28 7.63 -0.18 5.02
N VAL A 29 7.09 1.04 4.90
CA VAL A 29 7.87 2.13 4.27
C VAL A 29 9.27 2.35 4.87
N VAL A 30 9.45 2.07 6.18
CA VAL A 30 10.74 2.17 6.86
C VAL A 30 11.77 1.15 6.33
N PRO A 31 11.55 -0.18 6.42
CA PRO A 31 12.51 -1.14 5.87
C PRO A 31 12.82 -0.94 4.39
N GLU A 32 11.83 -0.71 3.51
CA GLU A 32 12.16 -0.48 2.09
C GLU A 32 12.87 0.86 1.82
N SER A 33 12.64 1.90 2.63
CA SER A 33 13.46 3.12 2.58
C SER A 33 14.91 2.85 2.98
N ILE A 34 15.12 2.02 4.00
CA ILE A 34 16.47 1.62 4.44
C ILE A 34 17.18 0.82 3.34
N VAL A 35 16.48 -0.13 2.70
CA VAL A 35 17.04 -0.90 1.58
C VAL A 35 17.46 0.04 0.44
N GLY A 36 16.58 0.98 0.04
CA GLY A 36 16.91 1.99 -0.96
C GLY A 36 18.16 2.79 -0.59
N LEU A 37 18.24 3.29 0.64
CA LEU A 37 19.40 4.05 1.14
C LEU A 37 20.69 3.23 1.13
N ILE A 38 20.64 1.94 1.49
CA ILE A 38 21.82 1.06 1.45
C ILE A 38 22.37 0.95 0.02
N PHE A 39 21.50 0.83 -0.99
CA PHE A 39 21.92 0.76 -2.39
C PHE A 39 22.49 2.09 -2.89
N ILE A 40 21.91 3.22 -2.47
CA ILE A 40 22.45 4.56 -2.75
C ILE A 40 23.86 4.74 -2.19
N VAL A 41 24.07 4.38 -0.92
CA VAL A 41 25.40 4.46 -0.27
C VAL A 41 26.43 3.56 -0.99
N LYS A 42 25.97 2.49 -1.64
CA LYS A 42 26.82 1.58 -2.43
C LYS A 42 27.00 2.00 -3.89
N ASN A 43 26.46 3.14 -4.33
CA ASN A 43 26.43 3.59 -5.73
C ASN A 43 25.80 2.55 -6.68
N ARG A 44 24.72 1.90 -6.24
CA ARG A 44 23.98 0.84 -6.97
C ARG A 44 22.50 1.22 -7.06
N ASP A 45 22.23 2.45 -7.50
CA ASP A 45 20.91 3.06 -7.50
C ASP A 45 19.91 2.31 -8.38
N ASP A 46 20.38 1.78 -9.51
CA ASP A 46 19.62 0.94 -10.43
C ASP A 46 19.09 -0.32 -9.74
N GLU A 47 19.93 -0.99 -8.95
CA GLU A 47 19.54 -2.15 -8.17
C GLU A 47 18.57 -1.78 -7.04
N GLY A 48 18.82 -0.66 -6.36
CA GLY A 48 17.92 -0.15 -5.31
C GLY A 48 16.52 0.15 -5.84
N ILE A 49 16.42 0.81 -6.99
CA ILE A 49 15.14 1.06 -7.67
C ILE A 49 14.48 -0.26 -8.07
N SER A 50 15.24 -1.18 -8.68
CA SER A 50 14.71 -2.48 -9.11
C SER A 50 14.16 -3.31 -7.93
N ALA A 51 14.82 -3.25 -6.77
CA ALA A 51 14.40 -3.96 -5.57
C ALA A 51 13.07 -3.39 -5.03
N ILE A 52 12.98 -2.06 -4.89
CA ILE A 52 11.77 -1.39 -4.38
C ILE A 52 10.59 -1.59 -5.35
N VAL A 53 10.81 -1.38 -6.65
CA VAL A 53 9.74 -1.52 -7.65
C VAL A 53 9.30 -2.98 -7.78
N GLY A 54 10.25 -3.92 -7.81
CA GLY A 54 9.98 -5.35 -7.90
C GLY A 54 9.18 -5.86 -6.70
N GLU A 55 9.50 -5.37 -5.50
CA GLU A 55 8.72 -5.66 -4.29
C GLU A 55 7.26 -5.20 -4.43
N LYS A 56 7.01 -3.95 -4.83
CA LYS A 56 5.65 -3.43 -4.99
C LYS A 56 4.87 -4.18 -6.08
N ALA A 57 5.54 -4.57 -7.16
CA ALA A 57 4.93 -5.41 -8.20
C ALA A 57 4.49 -6.77 -7.63
N LEU A 58 5.35 -7.45 -6.85
CA LEU A 58 5.02 -8.75 -6.24
C LEU A 58 3.87 -8.66 -5.24
N TYR A 59 3.87 -7.66 -4.35
CA TYR A 59 2.79 -7.47 -3.37
C TYR A 59 1.49 -6.95 -3.98
N GLY A 60 1.54 -6.25 -5.12
CA GLY A 60 0.35 -5.81 -5.84
C GLY A 60 -0.27 -6.87 -6.75
N THR A 61 0.47 -7.92 -7.12
CA THR A 61 0.03 -8.89 -8.14
C THR A 61 0.20 -10.34 -7.71
N PHE A 62 1.45 -10.81 -7.57
CA PHE A 62 1.77 -12.22 -7.40
C PHE A 62 1.29 -12.77 -6.05
N TYR A 63 1.63 -12.14 -4.92
CA TYR A 63 1.25 -12.66 -3.62
C TYR A 63 -0.27 -12.67 -3.39
N PRO A 64 -1.01 -11.58 -3.67
CA PRO A 64 -2.48 -11.61 -3.57
C PRO A 64 -3.11 -12.60 -4.56
N GLY A 65 -2.62 -12.64 -5.80
CA GLY A 65 -3.12 -13.54 -6.84
C GLY A 65 -2.96 -15.01 -6.46
N LEU A 66 -1.79 -15.40 -5.94
CA LEU A 66 -1.54 -16.75 -5.45
C LEU A 66 -2.41 -17.08 -4.23
N ALA A 67 -2.54 -16.16 -3.28
CA ALA A 67 -3.41 -16.35 -2.11
C ALA A 67 -4.87 -16.56 -2.51
N MET A 68 -5.38 -15.79 -3.48
CA MET A 68 -6.73 -15.97 -4.02
C MET A 68 -6.89 -17.29 -4.78
N ALA A 69 -5.91 -17.66 -5.61
CA ALA A 69 -5.93 -18.93 -6.36
C ALA A 69 -5.95 -20.16 -5.45
N LEU A 70 -5.27 -20.08 -4.29
CA LEU A 70 -5.26 -21.12 -3.26
C LEU A 70 -6.49 -21.07 -2.33
N GLY A 71 -7.41 -20.11 -2.52
CA GLY A 71 -8.58 -19.92 -1.67
C GLY A 71 -8.23 -19.42 -0.26
N ALA A 72 -7.03 -18.88 -0.05
CA ALA A 72 -6.59 -18.36 1.24
C ALA A 72 -7.24 -17.01 1.60
N TYR A 73 -7.72 -16.26 0.60
CA TYR A 73 -8.39 -14.98 0.79
C TYR A 73 -9.37 -14.68 -0.36
N THR A 74 -10.40 -13.87 -0.08
CA THR A 74 -11.36 -13.36 -1.06
C THR A 74 -11.49 -11.85 -0.92
N LEU A 75 -11.73 -11.11 -2.00
CA LEU A 75 -11.95 -9.66 -1.94
C LEU A 75 -13.16 -9.31 -1.07
N ASP A 76 -12.91 -8.90 0.16
CA ASP A 76 -13.89 -8.32 1.06
C ASP A 76 -14.15 -6.85 0.71
N PHE A 77 -15.08 -6.22 1.43
CA PHE A 77 -15.45 -4.82 1.19
C PHE A 77 -14.26 -3.85 1.34
N ALA A 78 -13.43 -4.06 2.37
CA ALA A 78 -12.28 -3.19 2.66
C ALA A 78 -11.23 -3.28 1.55
N SER A 79 -10.82 -4.48 1.14
CA SER A 79 -9.87 -4.66 0.04
C SER A 79 -10.40 -4.18 -1.30
N LYS A 80 -11.70 -4.38 -1.58
CA LYS A 80 -12.34 -3.80 -2.78
C LYS A 80 -12.25 -2.29 -2.79
N ALA A 81 -12.60 -1.64 -1.68
CA ALA A 81 -12.53 -0.18 -1.56
C ALA A 81 -11.09 0.33 -1.74
N ALA A 82 -10.10 -0.34 -1.15
CA ALA A 82 -8.69 0.01 -1.31
C ALA A 82 -8.25 -0.10 -2.78
N LEU A 83 -8.62 -1.20 -3.45
CA LEU A 83 -8.28 -1.45 -4.85
C LEU A 83 -8.91 -0.42 -5.78
N GLU A 84 -10.20 -0.12 -5.62
CA GLU A 84 -10.91 0.89 -6.42
C GLU A 84 -10.25 2.27 -6.27
N ILE A 85 -9.89 2.66 -5.06
CA ILE A 85 -9.20 3.94 -4.81
C ILE A 85 -7.83 3.94 -5.47
N ALA A 86 -7.04 2.88 -5.30
CA ALA A 86 -5.71 2.77 -5.91
C ALA A 86 -5.79 2.85 -7.45
N LEU A 87 -6.77 2.19 -8.07
CA LEU A 87 -6.98 2.22 -9.52
C LEU A 87 -7.27 3.62 -10.06
N VAL A 88 -7.86 4.51 -9.26
CA VAL A 88 -8.13 5.90 -9.64
C VAL A 88 -6.94 6.80 -9.32
N VAL A 89 -6.36 6.65 -8.12
CA VAL A 89 -5.29 7.52 -7.61
C VAL A 89 -3.97 7.30 -8.37
N SER A 90 -3.57 6.04 -8.61
CA SER A 90 -2.26 5.73 -9.19
C SER A 90 -2.06 6.29 -10.61
N PRO A 91 -3.03 6.24 -11.54
CA PRO A 91 -2.89 6.89 -12.84
C PRO A 91 -2.74 8.41 -12.73
N ILE A 92 -3.49 9.05 -11.82
CA ILE A 92 -3.41 10.51 -11.60
C ILE A 92 -2.02 10.89 -11.11
N GLU A 93 -1.48 10.17 -10.13
CA GLU A 93 -0.11 10.38 -9.64
C GLU A 93 0.93 10.14 -10.74
N SER A 94 0.77 9.07 -11.52
CA SER A 94 1.68 8.74 -12.63
C SER A 94 1.71 9.85 -13.68
N ILE A 95 0.54 10.41 -14.02
CA ILE A 95 0.43 11.55 -14.94
C ILE A 95 1.08 12.80 -14.32
N ALA A 96 0.84 13.08 -13.04
CA ALA A 96 1.47 14.22 -12.37
C ALA A 96 3.00 14.13 -12.39
N ILE A 97 3.55 12.94 -12.12
CA ILE A 97 5.00 12.67 -12.20
C ILE A 97 5.51 12.88 -13.62
N TRP A 98 4.78 12.38 -14.63
CA TRP A 98 5.15 12.52 -16.04
C TRP A 98 5.32 13.98 -16.46
N PHE A 99 4.49 14.89 -15.92
CA PHE A 99 4.58 16.32 -16.17
C PHE A 99 5.51 17.07 -15.19
N GLY A 100 6.27 16.37 -14.34
CA GLY A 100 7.23 16.96 -13.41
C GLY A 100 6.63 17.50 -12.11
N TYR A 101 5.34 17.26 -11.84
CA TYR A 101 4.66 17.70 -10.62
C TYR A 101 4.83 16.67 -9.49
N PHE A 102 6.07 16.36 -9.10
CA PHE A 102 6.31 15.36 -8.05
C PHE A 102 5.74 15.79 -6.68
N GLY A 103 5.75 17.09 -6.36
CA GLY A 103 5.27 17.60 -5.07
C GLY A 103 3.76 17.43 -4.82
N VAL A 104 2.95 17.27 -5.87
CA VAL A 104 1.49 17.13 -5.72
C VAL A 104 1.03 15.68 -5.55
N THR A 105 1.91 14.70 -5.75
CA THR A 105 1.54 13.28 -5.58
C THR A 105 1.26 12.93 -4.13
N ALA A 106 2.06 13.45 -3.18
CA ALA A 106 1.85 13.21 -1.75
C ALA A 106 0.45 13.60 -1.26
N PRO A 107 -0.08 14.81 -1.52
CA PRO A 107 -1.45 15.14 -1.13
C PRO A 107 -2.50 14.32 -1.87
N ILE A 108 -2.27 13.92 -3.13
CA ILE A 108 -3.18 13.05 -3.89
C ILE A 108 -3.28 11.66 -3.22
N GLY A 109 -2.15 11.06 -2.85
CA GLY A 109 -2.12 9.78 -2.13
C GLY A 109 -2.78 9.87 -0.76
N ILE A 110 -2.53 10.94 -0.01
CA ILE A 110 -3.19 11.18 1.30
C ILE A 110 -4.70 11.31 1.13
N LEU A 111 -5.17 12.01 0.10
CA LEU A 111 -6.60 12.09 -0.22
C LEU A 111 -7.19 10.70 -0.49
N GLY A 112 -6.46 9.82 -1.18
CA GLY A 112 -6.85 8.42 -1.35
C GLY A 112 -7.06 7.70 -0.01
N TYR A 113 -6.13 7.84 0.93
CA TYR A 113 -6.28 7.26 2.28
C TYR A 113 -7.45 7.86 3.06
N ILE A 114 -7.69 9.18 2.94
CA ILE A 114 -8.84 9.83 3.60
C ILE A 114 -10.15 9.29 3.02
N LEU A 115 -10.26 9.19 1.70
CA LEU A 115 -11.43 8.60 1.03
C LEU A 115 -11.67 7.15 1.47
N TYR A 116 -10.58 6.39 1.64
CA TYR A 116 -10.66 5.03 2.14
C TYR A 116 -11.22 4.97 3.56
N LEU A 117 -10.70 5.80 4.47
CA LEU A 117 -11.19 5.89 5.85
C LEU A 117 -12.69 6.23 5.89
N ILE A 118 -13.12 7.21 5.10
CA ILE A 118 -14.54 7.62 5.03
C ILE A 118 -15.39 6.45 4.53
N LYS A 119 -14.96 5.73 3.50
CA LYS A 119 -15.74 4.65 2.88
C LYS A 119 -15.82 3.39 3.74
N VAL A 120 -14.78 3.10 4.53
CA VAL A 120 -14.65 1.81 5.24
C VAL A 120 -14.90 1.91 6.75
N LEU A 121 -14.72 3.08 7.36
CA LEU A 121 -14.86 3.26 8.82
C LEU A 121 -16.03 4.14 9.25
N MET A 122 -16.64 4.90 8.34
CA MET A 122 -17.81 5.75 8.64
C MET A 122 -19.13 5.17 8.12
N ILE A 123 -19.11 3.94 7.59
CA ILE A 123 -20.28 3.11 7.24
C ILE A 123 -20.27 1.92 8.17
#